data_AF-A0A7Y0F1C0-F1
#
_entry.id   AF-A0A7Y0F1C0-F1
#
_cell.length_a   1.000
_cell.length_b   1.000
_cell.length_c   1.000
_cell.angle_alpha   90.00
_cell.angle_beta   90.00
_cell.angle_gamma   90.00
#
_symmetry.space_group_name_H-M   'P 1'
#
loop_
_entity.id
_entity.type
_entity.pdbx_description
1 polymer ?
#
loop_
_entity_poly.entity_id
_entity_poly.type
_entity_poly.pdbx_seq_one_letter_code
_entity_poly.pdbx_strand_id
1 'polypeptide(L)'
;MLKALELARTAAAAGDVPVGAVVLDADGAIIGRGYNTRENHGDPLAHAEILAMREAAQFRALHAADGLASSGPVASTATASRGKAAEVIGASPDGLAGNVASGETSAASIGPTARAWNLADCTLVVTLEPCPMCAGACIQTHIGRIVFGAWDAKLGACGSVWDIPRDPHVGHTPEVYGGILERDCQAILTAFFAARR
;
A
#
# COMPACT_ATOMS: atom_id res chain seq x y z
N MET A 1 0.11 -16.79 0.13
CA MET A 1 -0.29 -16.86 -1.29
C MET A 1 -1.55 -17.69 -1.52
N LEU A 2 -1.64 -18.93 -1.03
CA LEU A 2 -2.80 -19.80 -1.27
C LEU A 2 -4.16 -19.16 -0.92
N LYS A 3 -4.25 -18.44 0.22
CA LYS A 3 -5.48 -17.70 0.57
C LYS A 3 -5.79 -16.55 -0.40
N ALA A 4 -4.77 -15.85 -0.89
CA ALA A 4 -4.94 -14.80 -1.90
C ALA A 4 -5.46 -15.38 -3.23
N LEU A 5 -5.01 -16.59 -3.63
CA LEU A 5 -5.56 -17.31 -4.78
C LEU A 5 -7.02 -17.72 -4.61
N GLU A 6 -7.45 -18.06 -3.39
CA GLU A 6 -8.86 -18.31 -3.09
C GLU A 6 -9.71 -17.05 -3.31
N LEU A 7 -9.24 -15.90 -2.82
CA LEU A 7 -9.89 -14.60 -3.02
C LEU A 7 -9.88 -14.18 -4.50
N ALA A 8 -8.81 -14.46 -5.23
CA ALA A 8 -8.75 -14.22 -6.68
C ALA A 8 -9.80 -15.04 -7.44
N ARG A 9 -10.09 -16.28 -7.00
CA ARG A 9 -11.19 -17.09 -7.55
C ARG A 9 -12.56 -16.45 -7.27
N THR A 10 -12.74 -15.82 -6.11
CA THR A 10 -13.96 -15.05 -5.80
C THR A 10 -14.13 -13.87 -6.76
N ALA A 11 -13.09 -13.08 -7.03
CA ALA A 11 -13.14 -12.01 -8.03
C ALA A 11 -13.53 -12.53 -9.42
N ALA A 12 -12.88 -13.60 -9.89
CA ALA A 12 -13.21 -14.22 -11.18
C ALA A 12 -14.67 -14.66 -11.27
N ALA A 13 -15.19 -15.30 -10.22
CA ALA A 13 -16.58 -15.75 -10.14
C ALA A 13 -17.58 -14.58 -10.14
N ALA A 14 -17.20 -13.44 -9.56
CA ALA A 14 -17.97 -12.20 -9.58
C ALA A 14 -17.83 -11.42 -10.90
N GLY A 15 -17.00 -11.89 -11.84
CA GLY A 15 -16.80 -11.24 -13.14
C GLY A 15 -15.70 -10.18 -13.18
N ASP A 16 -15.02 -9.94 -12.06
CA ASP A 16 -13.88 -9.02 -11.93
C ASP A 16 -12.55 -9.71 -12.24
N VAL A 17 -11.52 -8.93 -12.58
CA VAL A 17 -10.16 -9.46 -12.86
C VAL A 17 -9.66 -10.25 -11.64
N PRO A 18 -9.18 -11.50 -11.77
CA PRO A 18 -8.89 -12.39 -10.65
C PRO A 18 -7.59 -12.02 -9.94
N VAL A 19 -7.67 -11.00 -9.08
CA VAL A 19 -6.62 -10.62 -8.15
C VAL A 19 -7.17 -10.72 -6.74
N GLY A 20 -6.41 -11.35 -5.86
CA GLY A 20 -6.72 -11.46 -4.44
C GLY A 20 -5.50 -11.07 -3.62
N ALA A 21 -5.75 -10.56 -2.41
CA ALA A 21 -4.74 -10.10 -1.48
C ALA A 21 -5.13 -10.40 -0.03
N VAL A 22 -4.11 -10.57 0.81
CA VAL A 22 -4.25 -10.62 2.27
C VAL A 22 -3.16 -9.78 2.92
N VAL A 23 -3.45 -9.23 4.08
CA VAL A 23 -2.47 -8.57 4.95
C VAL A 23 -2.27 -9.44 6.19
N LEU A 24 -1.02 -9.76 6.47
CA LEU A 24 -0.57 -10.50 7.65
C LEU A 24 0.00 -9.52 8.67
N ASP A 25 -0.26 -9.73 9.96
CA ASP A 25 0.46 -9.07 11.04
C ASP A 25 1.85 -9.70 11.29
N ALA A 26 2.54 -9.23 12.34
CA ALA A 26 3.87 -9.69 12.70
C ALA A 26 3.92 -11.18 13.10
N ASP A 27 2.82 -11.72 13.62
CA ASP A 27 2.69 -13.13 14.01
C ASP A 27 2.25 -14.02 12.83
N GLY A 28 1.99 -13.42 11.67
CA GLY A 28 1.55 -14.10 10.46
C GLY A 28 0.04 -14.35 10.40
N ALA A 29 -0.75 -13.77 11.32
CA ALA A 29 -2.20 -13.87 11.29
C ALA A 29 -2.79 -12.94 10.22
N ILE A 30 -3.83 -13.41 9.51
CA ILE A 30 -4.51 -12.61 8.48
C ILE A 30 -5.45 -11.61 9.15
N ILE A 31 -5.08 -10.33 9.09
CA ILE A 31 -5.85 -9.21 9.63
C ILE A 31 -6.60 -8.41 8.56
N GLY A 32 -6.33 -8.65 7.27
CA GLY A 32 -7.05 -8.02 6.17
C GLY A 32 -7.12 -8.91 4.93
N ARG A 33 -8.20 -8.81 4.16
CA ARG A 33 -8.50 -9.61 2.97
C ARG A 33 -9.08 -8.70 1.89
N GLY A 34 -8.77 -9.00 0.64
CA GLY A 34 -9.30 -8.25 -0.48
C GLY A 34 -9.26 -9.06 -1.76
N TYR A 35 -10.17 -8.74 -2.67
CA TYR A 35 -10.13 -9.17 -4.05
C TYR A 35 -10.67 -8.04 -4.92
N ASN A 36 -10.33 -8.01 -6.20
CA ASN A 36 -10.81 -6.95 -7.08
C ASN A 36 -12.35 -6.95 -7.14
N THR A 37 -12.95 -5.77 -6.97
CA THR A 37 -14.38 -5.55 -7.14
C THR A 37 -14.66 -4.30 -7.97
N ARG A 38 -13.76 -3.98 -8.92
CA ARG A 38 -13.79 -2.72 -9.68
C ARG A 38 -15.05 -2.64 -10.52
N GLU A 39 -15.32 -3.68 -11.30
CA GLU A 39 -16.47 -3.74 -12.19
C GLU A 39 -17.76 -3.99 -11.37
N ASN A 40 -17.71 -4.88 -10.38
CA ASN A 40 -18.87 -5.25 -9.59
C ASN A 40 -19.42 -4.08 -8.73
N HIS A 41 -18.55 -3.18 -8.26
CA HIS A 41 -18.96 -2.02 -7.46
C HIS A 41 -18.85 -0.68 -8.18
N GLY A 42 -18.35 -0.65 -9.42
CA GLY A 42 -18.10 0.59 -10.15
C GLY A 42 -17.07 1.52 -9.48
N ASP A 43 -16.20 0.96 -8.61
CA ASP A 43 -15.17 1.71 -7.90
C ASP A 43 -13.80 1.48 -8.55
N PRO A 44 -13.22 2.49 -9.22
CA PRO A 44 -11.91 2.36 -9.87
C PRO A 44 -10.76 2.06 -8.89
N LEU A 45 -10.93 2.29 -7.59
CA LEU A 45 -9.92 2.07 -6.55
C LEU A 45 -10.08 0.71 -5.85
N ALA A 46 -11.12 -0.06 -6.16
CA ALA A 46 -11.44 -1.32 -5.47
C ALA A 46 -10.57 -2.50 -5.95
N HIS A 47 -9.26 -2.31 -5.84
CA HIS A 47 -8.24 -3.32 -6.05
C HIS A 47 -8.04 -4.16 -4.78
N ALA A 48 -7.65 -5.41 -4.95
CA ALA A 48 -7.46 -6.37 -3.86
C ALA A 48 -6.56 -5.83 -2.74
N GLU A 49 -5.44 -5.20 -3.10
CA GLU A 49 -4.45 -4.65 -2.17
C GLU A 49 -5.03 -3.53 -1.31
N ILE A 50 -5.77 -2.61 -1.95
CA ILE A 50 -6.41 -1.47 -1.29
C ILE A 50 -7.45 -1.95 -0.28
N LEU A 51 -8.29 -2.90 -0.69
CA LEU A 51 -9.33 -3.44 0.18
C LEU A 51 -8.73 -4.22 1.36
N ALA A 52 -7.69 -5.02 1.13
CA ALA A 52 -7.00 -5.76 2.18
C ALA A 52 -6.32 -4.84 3.21
N MET A 53 -5.65 -3.77 2.76
CA MET A 53 -5.02 -2.79 3.67
C MET A 53 -6.07 -1.98 4.45
N ARG A 54 -7.21 -1.63 3.83
CA ARG A 54 -8.32 -0.98 4.55
C ARG A 54 -8.87 -1.88 5.65
N GLU A 55 -9.15 -3.15 5.36
CA GLU A 55 -9.62 -4.10 6.37
C GLU A 55 -8.59 -4.27 7.49
N ALA A 56 -7.30 -4.38 7.17
CA ALA A 56 -6.23 -4.49 8.17
C ALA A 56 -6.15 -3.28 9.11
N ALA A 57 -6.25 -2.07 8.55
CA ALA A 57 -6.26 -0.85 9.35
C ALA A 57 -7.51 -0.76 10.25
N GLN A 58 -8.67 -1.17 9.75
CA GLN A 58 -9.90 -1.25 10.54
C GLN A 58 -9.79 -2.30 11.65
N PHE A 59 -9.25 -3.47 11.34
CA PHE A 59 -8.99 -4.53 12.32
C PHE A 59 -8.11 -4.02 13.46
N ARG A 60 -7.01 -3.32 13.15
CA ARG A 60 -6.16 -2.68 14.15
C ARG A 60 -6.89 -1.63 14.96
N ALA A 61 -7.71 -0.80 14.33
CA ALA A 61 -8.45 0.25 15.03
C ALA A 61 -9.41 -0.32 16.07
N LEU A 62 -10.04 -1.47 15.76
CA LEU A 62 -10.94 -2.18 16.67
C LEU A 62 -10.20 -2.84 17.84
N HIS A 63 -9.01 -3.39 17.61
CA HIS A 63 -8.25 -4.14 18.61
C HIS A 63 -7.16 -3.29 19.32
N ALA A 64 -6.99 -2.02 18.95
CA ALA A 64 -6.07 -1.08 19.59
C ALA A 64 -6.43 -0.77 21.05
N ALA A 65 -7.68 -1.04 21.46
CA ALA A 65 -8.15 -0.90 22.84
C ALA A 65 -7.74 -2.08 23.74
N ASP A 66 -7.39 -3.23 23.16
CA ASP A 66 -7.11 -4.48 23.88
C ASP A 66 -5.62 -4.67 24.22
N GLY A 67 -4.78 -3.69 23.88
CA GLY A 67 -3.41 -3.58 24.40
C GLY A 67 -2.41 -4.57 23.81
N LEU A 68 -2.07 -4.43 22.53
CA LEU A 68 -0.76 -4.84 22.03
C LEU A 68 -0.21 -3.77 21.08
N ALA A 69 0.86 -3.12 21.51
CA ALA A 69 1.64 -2.21 20.69
C ALA A 69 2.53 -3.00 19.74
N SER A 70 2.53 -2.64 18.47
CA SER A 70 3.71 -2.77 17.60
C SER A 70 3.86 -1.48 16.80
N SER A 71 4.24 -0.42 17.54
CA SER A 71 4.74 0.80 16.93
C SER A 71 6.11 0.51 16.31
N GLY A 72 6.13 0.20 15.01
CA GLY A 72 7.33 0.46 14.20
C GLY A 72 7.62 1.97 14.25
N PRO A 73 8.90 2.40 14.34
CA PRO A 73 9.23 3.81 14.32
C PRO A 73 8.73 4.42 13.01
N VAL A 74 7.94 5.48 13.11
CA VAL A 74 7.67 6.34 11.97
C VAL A 74 9.01 7.01 11.67
N ALA A 75 9.75 6.52 10.68
CA ALA A 75 10.93 7.21 10.22
C ALA A 75 10.45 8.52 9.57
N SER A 76 10.40 9.58 10.37
CA SER A 76 10.32 10.95 9.90
C SER A 76 11.64 11.24 9.18
N THR A 77 11.76 10.85 7.91
CA THR A 77 12.83 11.36 7.06
C THR A 77 12.36 12.72 6.54
N ALA A 78 12.53 13.75 7.37
CA ALA A 78 12.71 15.09 6.86
C ALA A 78 14.01 15.08 6.03
N THR A 79 13.90 14.80 4.74
CA THR A 79 15.00 14.95 3.80
C THR A 79 15.22 16.45 3.62
N ALA A 80 16.18 17.00 4.37
CA ALA A 80 16.72 18.32 4.10
C ALA A 80 17.40 18.30 2.72
N SER A 81 16.67 18.66 1.67
CA SER A 81 17.28 18.93 0.38
C SER A 81 18.01 20.27 0.46
N ARG A 82 19.35 20.20 0.39
CA ARG A 82 20.22 21.35 0.21
C ARG A 82 19.86 22.04 -1.10
N GLY A 83 19.67 23.35 -1.02
CA GLY A 83 19.16 24.16 -2.11
C GLY A 83 20.01 24.19 -3.37
N LYS A 84 19.32 24.48 -4.47
CA LYS A 84 19.87 25.26 -5.57
C LYS A 84 18.82 26.32 -5.92
N ALA A 85 19.17 27.57 -5.69
CA ALA A 85 18.36 28.72 -6.05
C ALA A 85 18.16 28.72 -7.58
N ALA A 86 16.90 28.76 -8.01
CA ALA A 86 16.51 29.18 -9.35
C ALA A 86 15.80 30.52 -9.22
N GLU A 87 16.23 31.48 -10.03
CA GLU A 87 15.86 32.89 -10.02
C GLU A 87 14.35 33.11 -10.03
N VAL A 88 13.87 33.93 -9.09
CA VAL A 88 12.54 34.53 -9.11
C VAL A 88 12.65 35.87 -9.84
N ILE A 89 12.14 35.93 -11.06
CA ILE A 89 11.85 37.19 -11.75
C ILE A 89 10.47 37.70 -11.31
N GLY A 90 10.52 38.68 -10.39
CA GLY A 90 9.59 39.78 -10.11
C GLY A 90 8.07 39.63 -10.32
N ALA A 91 7.32 39.84 -9.24
CA ALA A 91 6.23 40.84 -9.20
C ALA A 91 5.81 41.17 -7.75
N SER A 92 6.15 42.40 -7.36
CA SER A 92 5.60 43.33 -6.35
C SER A 92 5.28 42.98 -4.89
N PRO A 93 5.49 43.96 -3.99
CA PRO A 93 5.38 43.80 -2.54
C PRO A 93 4.02 44.29 -2.06
N ASP A 94 3.33 43.50 -1.23
CA ASP A 94 2.42 44.04 -0.22
C ASP A 94 2.31 43.03 0.92
N GLY A 95 2.32 43.58 2.13
CA GLY A 95 2.82 42.91 3.32
C GLY A 95 1.95 41.79 3.87
N LEU A 96 2.62 40.77 4.40
CA LEU A 96 2.32 40.27 5.74
C LEU A 96 3.58 39.63 6.33
N ALA A 97 4.30 40.39 7.14
CA ALA A 97 5.31 39.84 8.04
C ALA A 97 4.59 39.04 9.13
N GLY A 98 4.35 37.75 8.87
CA GLY A 98 3.93 36.78 9.86
C GLY A 98 5.14 36.01 10.36
N ASN A 99 5.55 36.26 11.61
CA ASN A 99 6.55 35.47 12.32
C ASN A 99 6.20 33.97 12.23
N VAL A 100 7.03 33.19 11.54
CA VAL A 100 7.09 31.73 11.73
C VAL A 100 7.76 31.49 13.08
N ALA A 101 6.97 31.54 14.15
CA ALA A 101 7.41 31.05 15.44
C ALA A 101 7.72 29.56 15.28
N SER A 102 8.98 29.20 15.50
CA SER A 102 9.44 27.84 15.79
C SER A 102 8.82 27.41 17.12
N GLY A 103 7.53 27.10 17.08
CA GLY A 103 6.83 26.40 18.14
C GLY A 103 6.99 24.92 17.89
N GLU A 104 7.88 24.28 18.66
CA GLU A 104 7.79 22.84 18.91
C GLU A 104 6.41 22.59 19.54
N THR A 105 5.44 22.22 18.71
CA THR A 105 4.18 21.70 19.20
C THR A 105 4.50 20.37 19.85
N SER A 106 4.47 20.35 21.19
CA SER A 106 4.54 19.10 21.94
C SER A 106 3.54 18.13 21.32
N ALA A 107 4.03 17.05 20.74
CA ALA A 107 3.21 16.04 20.11
C ALA A 107 2.19 15.54 21.14
N ALA A 108 0.95 16.02 21.04
CA ALA A 108 -0.17 15.42 21.75
C ALA A 108 -0.11 13.92 21.42
N SER A 109 -0.07 13.07 22.44
CA SER A 109 0.06 11.63 22.26
C SER A 109 -1.13 11.14 21.45
N ILE A 110 -0.88 10.88 20.16
CA ILE A 110 -1.85 10.29 19.25
C ILE A 110 -2.26 8.96 19.87
N GLY A 111 -3.52 8.85 20.28
CA GLY A 111 -4.05 7.65 20.94
C GLY A 111 -3.87 6.39 20.07
N PRO A 112 -3.90 5.20 20.68
CA PRO A 112 -3.57 3.94 20.00
C PRO A 112 -4.44 3.67 18.75
N THR A 113 -5.70 4.12 18.74
CA THR A 113 -6.60 4.03 17.57
C THR A 113 -6.14 4.90 16.40
N ALA A 114 -5.53 6.06 16.67
CA ALA A 114 -5.08 6.98 15.64
C ALA A 114 -3.73 6.56 14.99
N ARG A 115 -3.15 5.43 15.41
CA ARG A 115 -2.01 4.78 14.73
C ARG A 115 -2.39 3.52 13.94
N ALA A 116 -3.65 3.12 13.94
CA ALA A 116 -4.12 1.88 13.29
C ALA A 116 -3.92 1.85 11.76
N TRP A 117 -3.76 3.02 11.12
CA TRP A 117 -3.44 3.14 9.70
C TRP A 117 -2.02 2.68 9.33
N ASN A 118 -1.10 2.65 10.31
CA ASN A 118 0.29 2.30 10.09
C ASN A 118 0.46 0.77 10.16
N LEU A 119 0.90 0.21 9.04
CA LEU A 119 1.07 -1.22 8.80
C LEU A 119 2.56 -1.61 8.63
N ALA A 120 3.47 -0.87 9.28
CA ALA A 120 4.94 -1.08 9.28
C ALA A 120 5.40 -2.50 9.55
N ASP A 121 4.73 -3.21 10.44
CA ASP A 121 5.03 -4.58 10.84
C ASP A 121 4.21 -5.62 10.07
N CYS A 122 3.40 -5.19 9.09
CA CYS A 122 2.56 -6.08 8.31
C CYS A 122 3.22 -6.52 6.99
N THR A 123 2.78 -7.68 6.51
CA THR A 123 3.11 -8.20 5.18
C THR A 123 1.88 -8.21 4.28
N LEU A 124 1.91 -7.49 3.16
CA LEU A 124 0.95 -7.64 2.07
C LEU A 124 1.33 -8.86 1.21
N VAL A 125 0.37 -9.73 0.93
CA VAL A 125 0.51 -10.85 -0.02
C VAL A 125 -0.57 -10.75 -1.09
N VAL A 126 -0.19 -10.63 -2.37
CA VAL A 126 -1.12 -10.42 -3.50
C VAL A 126 -0.80 -11.33 -4.69
N THR A 127 -1.82 -11.80 -5.42
CA THR A 127 -1.60 -12.76 -6.53
C THR A 127 -0.94 -12.16 -7.77
N LEU A 128 -1.04 -10.84 -7.98
CA LEU A 128 -0.46 -10.13 -9.11
C LEU A 128 0.40 -8.96 -8.59
N GLU A 129 1.47 -8.64 -9.28
CA GLU A 129 2.31 -7.49 -8.97
C GLU A 129 1.47 -6.20 -8.83
N PRO A 130 1.66 -5.43 -7.74
CA PRO A 130 0.94 -4.19 -7.52
C PRO A 130 1.13 -3.16 -8.64
N CYS A 131 0.05 -2.48 -9.03
CA CYS A 131 0.11 -1.33 -9.93
C CYS A 131 0.60 -0.05 -9.20
N PRO A 132 0.85 1.09 -9.90
CA PRO A 132 1.35 2.31 -9.26
C PRO A 132 0.47 2.81 -8.10
N MET A 133 -0.85 2.68 -8.23
CA MET A 133 -1.79 3.03 -7.18
C MET A 133 -1.58 2.16 -5.93
N CYS A 134 -1.52 0.84 -6.10
CA CYS A 134 -1.40 -0.10 -4.98
C CYS A 134 -0.01 -0.05 -4.34
N ALA A 135 1.05 0.07 -5.14
CA ALA A 135 2.41 0.26 -4.64
C ALA A 135 2.54 1.57 -3.85
N GLY A 136 1.99 2.69 -4.38
CA GLY A 136 1.93 3.96 -3.65
C GLY A 136 1.14 3.84 -2.35
N ALA A 137 0.02 3.11 -2.34
CA ALA A 137 -0.74 2.88 -1.12
C ALA A 137 0.03 2.04 -0.08
N CYS A 138 0.85 1.06 -0.50
CA CYS A 138 1.76 0.33 0.39
C CYS A 138 2.74 1.28 1.07
N ILE A 139 3.30 2.25 0.33
CA ILE A 139 4.16 3.29 0.90
C ILE A 139 3.39 4.15 1.90
N GLN A 140 2.22 4.67 1.53
CA GLN A 140 1.44 5.58 2.38
C GLN A 140 0.92 4.92 3.67
N THR A 141 0.75 3.59 3.67
CA THR A 141 0.37 2.81 4.85
C THR A 141 1.57 2.20 5.57
N HIS A 142 2.78 2.43 5.06
CA HIS A 142 4.04 1.86 5.53
C HIS A 142 4.09 0.33 5.53
N ILE A 143 3.43 -0.40 4.62
CA ILE A 143 3.56 -1.87 4.57
C ILE A 143 5.04 -2.30 4.63
N GLY A 144 5.41 -3.11 5.61
CA GLY A 144 6.81 -3.51 5.83
C GLY A 144 7.32 -4.49 4.78
N ARG A 145 6.44 -5.33 4.23
CA ARG A 145 6.79 -6.33 3.22
C ARG A 145 5.69 -6.50 2.18
N ILE A 146 6.09 -6.53 0.91
CA ILE A 146 5.23 -6.81 -0.24
C ILE A 146 5.65 -8.16 -0.83
N VAL A 147 4.73 -9.11 -0.87
CA VAL A 147 4.91 -10.42 -1.49
C VAL A 147 3.91 -10.56 -2.63
N PHE A 148 4.36 -10.84 -3.84
CA PHE A 148 3.45 -11.05 -4.97
C PHE A 148 3.74 -12.32 -5.76
N GLY A 149 2.70 -12.76 -6.48
CA GLY A 149 2.73 -13.98 -7.28
C GLY A 149 3.23 -13.74 -8.70
N ALA A 150 2.31 -13.41 -9.61
CA ALA A 150 2.62 -13.14 -11.01
C ALA A 150 3.17 -11.73 -11.24
N TRP A 151 4.10 -11.59 -12.18
CA TRP A 151 4.58 -10.29 -12.67
C TRP A 151 3.55 -9.63 -13.60
N ASP A 152 3.47 -8.30 -13.59
CA ASP A 152 2.64 -7.52 -14.50
C ASP A 152 3.49 -6.67 -15.46
N ALA A 153 3.70 -7.20 -16.66
CA ALA A 153 4.49 -6.54 -17.70
C ALA A 153 3.89 -5.22 -18.23
N LYS A 154 2.65 -4.86 -17.88
CA LYS A 154 1.97 -3.66 -18.37
C LYS A 154 1.86 -2.57 -17.31
N LEU A 155 1.55 -2.96 -16.09
CA LEU A 155 1.27 -2.02 -15.00
C LEU A 155 2.04 -2.31 -13.71
N GLY A 156 2.94 -3.29 -13.69
CA GLY A 156 3.67 -3.66 -12.49
C GLY A 156 4.61 -2.56 -11.99
N ALA A 157 4.47 -2.20 -10.71
CA ALA A 157 5.20 -1.10 -10.06
C ALA A 157 6.12 -1.55 -8.93
N CYS A 158 6.42 -2.85 -8.85
CA CYS A 158 7.35 -3.45 -7.88
C CYS A 158 8.52 -4.17 -8.58
N GLY A 159 8.84 -3.78 -9.82
CA GLY A 159 9.99 -4.24 -10.58
C GLY A 159 9.75 -4.46 -12.07
N SER A 160 8.50 -4.60 -12.56
CA SER A 160 8.25 -4.80 -13.99
C SER A 160 8.43 -3.52 -14.82
N VAL A 161 7.57 -2.53 -14.60
CA VAL A 161 7.58 -1.26 -15.36
C VAL A 161 8.16 -0.14 -14.51
N TRP A 162 7.75 -0.09 -13.24
CA TRP A 162 8.30 0.80 -12.22
C TRP A 162 8.78 -0.01 -11.04
N ASP A 163 9.60 0.61 -10.20
CA ASP A 163 9.99 0.08 -8.90
C ASP A 163 9.78 1.17 -7.83
N ILE A 164 8.51 1.47 -7.55
CA ILE A 164 8.12 2.50 -6.58
C ILE A 164 8.66 2.19 -5.18
N PRO A 165 8.61 0.95 -4.67
CA PRO A 165 9.19 0.61 -3.36
C PRO A 165 10.67 0.92 -3.20
N ARG A 166 11.44 0.99 -4.30
CA ARG A 166 12.87 1.28 -4.28
C ARG A 166 13.21 2.73 -4.65
N ASP A 167 12.23 3.60 -4.86
CA ASP A 167 12.49 5.02 -5.11
C ASP A 167 13.09 5.67 -3.84
N PRO A 168 14.30 6.26 -3.89
CA PRO A 168 14.92 6.84 -2.71
C PRO A 168 14.17 8.06 -2.14
N HIS A 169 13.21 8.63 -2.88
CA HIS A 169 12.45 9.80 -2.44
C HIS A 169 11.21 9.46 -1.62
N VAL A 170 10.79 8.19 -1.56
CA VAL A 170 9.55 7.79 -0.85
C VAL A 170 9.73 7.51 0.65
N GLY A 171 10.98 7.49 1.14
CA GLY A 171 11.32 7.37 2.57
C GLY A 171 11.19 5.95 3.14
N HIS A 172 9.96 5.43 3.21
CA HIS A 172 9.69 4.05 3.66
C HIS A 172 10.06 3.05 2.57
N THR A 173 10.76 1.97 2.93
CA THR A 173 11.29 0.97 1.98
C THR A 173 10.86 -0.45 2.38
N PRO A 174 9.74 -0.96 1.84
CA PRO A 174 9.32 -2.33 2.09
C PRO A 174 10.33 -3.34 1.54
N GLU A 175 10.43 -4.50 2.19
CA GLU A 175 10.98 -5.69 1.52
C GLU A 175 10.04 -6.14 0.39
N VAL A 176 10.58 -6.48 -0.78
CA VAL A 176 9.78 -6.90 -1.94
C VAL A 176 10.19 -8.29 -2.41
N TYR A 177 9.24 -9.22 -2.47
CA TYR A 177 9.42 -10.59 -2.97
C TYR A 177 8.40 -10.88 -4.08
N GLY A 178 8.88 -11.13 -5.29
CA GLY A 178 8.07 -11.52 -6.44
C GLY A 178 8.18 -13.00 -6.78
N GLY A 179 7.26 -13.52 -7.59
CA GLY A 179 7.35 -14.87 -8.17
C GLY A 179 6.79 -16.00 -7.28
N ILE A 180 6.09 -15.69 -6.19
CA ILE A 180 5.59 -16.71 -5.26
C ILE A 180 4.36 -17.42 -5.83
N LEU A 181 4.48 -18.72 -6.14
CA LEU A 181 3.45 -19.48 -6.87
C LEU A 181 3.05 -18.80 -8.20
N GLU A 182 4.02 -18.19 -8.88
CA GLU A 182 3.81 -17.40 -10.09
C GLU A 182 2.96 -18.11 -11.14
N ARG A 183 3.23 -19.39 -11.41
CA ARG A 183 2.49 -20.17 -12.40
C ARG A 183 1.00 -20.26 -12.08
N ASP A 184 0.64 -20.50 -10.82
CA ASP A 184 -0.77 -20.61 -10.40
C ASP A 184 -1.47 -19.26 -10.47
N CYS A 185 -0.77 -18.20 -10.05
CA CYS A 185 -1.24 -16.82 -10.13
C CYS A 185 -1.45 -16.34 -11.58
N GLN A 186 -0.55 -16.71 -12.49
CA GLN A 186 -0.67 -16.38 -13.91
C GLN A 186 -1.75 -17.21 -14.60
N ALA A 187 -1.91 -18.48 -14.21
CA ALA A 187 -2.88 -19.39 -14.82
C ALA A 187 -4.32 -18.89 -14.65
N ILE A 188 -4.69 -18.40 -13.46
CA ILE A 188 -6.05 -17.88 -13.22
C ILE A 188 -6.35 -16.62 -14.04
N LEU A 189 -5.40 -15.69 -14.15
CA LEU A 189 -5.52 -14.50 -15.01
C LEU A 189 -5.69 -14.89 -16.48
N THR A 190 -4.85 -15.82 -16.94
CA THR A 190 -4.86 -16.30 -18.33
C THR A 190 -6.20 -16.96 -18.67
N ALA A 191 -6.71 -17.84 -17.80
CA ALA A 191 -7.99 -18.50 -17.98
C ALA A 191 -9.15 -17.50 -18.02
N PHE A 192 -9.15 -16.51 -17.13
CA PHE A 192 -10.19 -15.49 -17.06
C PHE A 192 -10.30 -14.65 -18.35
N PHE A 193 -9.17 -14.22 -18.91
CA PHE A 193 -9.15 -13.45 -20.16
C PHE A 193 -9.30 -14.31 -21.41
N ALA A 194 -8.93 -15.59 -21.38
CA ALA A 194 -9.20 -16.52 -22.49
C ALA A 194 -10.70 -16.73 -22.68
N ALA A 195 -11.47 -16.84 -21.59
CA ALA A 195 -12.93 -17.00 -21.63
C ALA A 195 -13.69 -15.74 -22.09
N ARG A 196 -13.01 -14.60 -22.25
CA ARG A 196 -13.60 -13.29 -22.60
C ARG A 196 -13.08 -12.74 -23.94
N ARG A 197 -12.34 -13.55 -24.69
CA ARG A 197 -11.80 -13.22 -26.01
C ARG A 197 -12.63 -13.87 -27.11
#